data_AF-A0A964Q8D1-F1
#
_entry.id   AF-A0A964Q8D1-F1
#
_cell.length_a   1.000
_cell.length_b   1.000
_cell.length_c   1.000
_cell.angle_alpha   90.00
_cell.angle_beta   90.00
_cell.angle_gamma   90.00
#
_symmetry.space_group_name_H-M   'P 1'
#
loop_
_entity.id
_entity.type
_entity.pdbx_description
1 polymer ?
#
loop_
_entity_poly.entity_id
_entity_poly.type
_entity_poly.pdbx_seq_one_letter_code
_entity_poly.pdbx_strand_id
1 'polypeptide(L)'
;MNKIQFVVAPMLFACIVTAQTSPTSPTNAPASPPTNAPADAKANRPQDQQGQGGGRQGGRGFGMGGGGMGGGIGRSLGAVTEMREQFQAFIVKRDVPLIKEQLKLDDGQTTVVETFVTDYEAAFKEASDKASAAQQDLMRSMFQSFMGGNMRERFQGFGENTQKDIEQIEKDSGAEMSPEARSQYFRDQMDKMSQQIAAERETNGEAEQTRKIVGDMTLLAEKWRKARGVLDRQIMEEIKSSLMTDQATKWESFERFLRREKLLGRGRLSGENVNLFAVLDEAGLSKEQIASTAGILDEYELRLDEALKKRSEFLGQNEGKVMTAIQNSDAKSLEDLASKSVDLRNAVRNVNEQYRTAIAGVLPPEEAKRFTQAALASGFARVYRPTRSERAFEKALSLEGLTPDTLTAISEMQIAMMLELVGMNEKIAQTIRKAEPIQLKEEAVRAAGLLNGGASRMFGRNDPDIADEMLSKRGDMTDKYIERLKALLTAEQIALLPKGTGRDDGRNQGPFGSWTIANMPEENRSMAKAADKDGNGIIEGDERRELFRAMRPADAGGNGGGNGGDQGAGGRQRGTQGDNQGAAAPTNTGG
;
A
#
# COMPACT_ATOMS: atom_id res chain seq x y z
N MET A 1 33.78 -34.09 -17.89
CA MET A 1 33.87 -34.21 -16.42
C MET A 1 33.47 -32.89 -15.80
N ASN A 2 32.26 -32.81 -15.24
CA ASN A 2 31.95 -32.18 -13.95
C ASN A 2 30.43 -32.13 -13.77
N LYS A 3 29.98 -32.73 -12.66
CA LYS A 3 28.59 -32.94 -12.25
C LYS A 3 28.01 -31.65 -11.69
N ILE A 4 26.83 -31.24 -12.15
CA ILE A 4 25.98 -30.25 -11.51
C ILE A 4 24.83 -31.01 -10.86
N GLN A 5 24.75 -30.97 -9.53
CA GLN A 5 23.68 -31.55 -8.73
C GLN A 5 22.63 -30.48 -8.44
N PHE A 6 21.37 -30.78 -8.77
CA PHE A 6 20.19 -30.06 -8.30
C PHE A 6 19.88 -30.51 -6.86
N VAL A 7 19.75 -29.57 -5.93
CA VAL A 7 19.20 -29.82 -4.58
C VAL A 7 17.96 -28.95 -4.41
N VAL A 8 16.84 -29.63 -4.22
CA VAL A 8 15.53 -29.07 -3.87
C VAL A 8 15.48 -28.89 -2.35
N ALA A 9 15.10 -27.70 -1.86
CA ALA A 9 14.65 -27.52 -0.49
C ALA A 9 13.52 -26.47 -0.39
N PRO A 10 12.59 -26.61 0.58
CA PRO A 10 11.35 -25.84 0.67
C PRO A 10 11.46 -24.67 1.66
N MET A 11 10.73 -23.57 1.42
CA MET A 11 10.48 -22.54 2.44
C MET A 11 8.99 -22.22 2.50
N LEU A 12 8.38 -22.51 3.66
CA LEU A 12 7.08 -21.99 4.07
C LEU A 12 7.04 -21.97 5.60
N PHE A 13 6.36 -20.94 6.14
CA PHE A 13 6.08 -20.60 7.56
C PHE A 13 7.05 -19.69 8.32
N ALA A 14 6.56 -18.46 8.55
CA ALA A 14 6.81 -17.69 9.77
C ALA A 14 5.51 -16.97 10.16
N CYS A 15 4.77 -17.55 11.10
CA CYS A 15 3.83 -16.86 11.99
C CYS A 15 3.88 -17.64 13.32
N ILE A 16 4.72 -17.18 14.25
CA ILE A 16 4.73 -17.63 15.64
C ILE A 16 4.04 -16.53 16.44
N VAL A 17 2.85 -16.83 16.95
CA VAL A 17 2.27 -16.12 18.10
C VAL A 17 2.43 -17.05 19.29
N THR A 18 3.30 -16.67 20.23
CA THR A 18 3.43 -17.31 21.54
C THR A 18 2.28 -16.87 22.42
N ALA A 19 1.30 -17.76 22.64
CA ALA A 19 0.36 -17.64 23.74
C ALA A 19 0.89 -18.45 24.94
N GLN A 20 1.28 -17.76 26.01
CA GLN A 20 1.49 -18.39 27.32
C GLN A 20 0.11 -18.68 27.94
N THR A 21 -0.23 -19.96 28.05
CA THR A 21 -1.38 -20.43 28.84
C THR A 21 -0.93 -20.63 30.29
N SER A 22 -1.58 -19.93 31.22
CA SER A 22 -1.59 -20.32 32.64
C SER A 22 -2.90 -21.06 32.93
N PRO A 23 -2.91 -22.14 33.71
CA PRO A 23 -4.13 -22.87 34.02
C PRO A 23 -4.82 -22.27 35.25
N THR A 24 -6.09 -21.91 35.13
CA THR A 24 -6.98 -21.77 36.30
C THR A 24 -8.31 -22.45 36.02
N SER A 25 -8.53 -23.57 36.71
CA SER A 25 -9.81 -24.25 36.88
C SER A 25 -10.78 -23.41 37.72
N PRO A 26 -12.10 -23.71 37.71
CA PRO A 26 -13.15 -22.80 38.15
C PRO A 26 -13.47 -22.96 39.63
N THR A 27 -13.86 -21.87 40.29
CA THR A 27 -14.48 -21.94 41.62
C THR A 27 -15.70 -21.03 41.70
N ASN A 28 -16.87 -21.68 41.77
CA ASN A 28 -18.11 -21.11 42.31
C ASN A 28 -18.02 -21.09 43.85
N ALA A 29 -18.37 -19.97 44.48
CA ALA A 29 -19.20 -19.90 45.69
C ALA A 29 -19.35 -18.45 46.20
N PRO A 30 -20.55 -18.02 46.65
CA PRO A 30 -20.71 -16.85 47.50
C PRO A 30 -20.95 -17.22 48.99
N ALA A 31 -20.78 -16.18 49.83
CA ALA A 31 -21.23 -16.00 51.23
C ALA A 31 -20.24 -16.35 52.37
N SER A 32 -19.89 -15.32 53.16
CA SER A 32 -19.40 -15.36 54.56
C SER A 32 -20.60 -15.11 55.52
N PRO A 33 -20.50 -15.17 56.88
CA PRO A 33 -19.32 -15.24 57.80
C PRO A 33 -19.60 -16.17 59.05
N PRO A 34 -19.05 -16.01 60.29
CA PRO A 34 -17.78 -15.44 60.79
C PRO A 34 -16.97 -16.38 61.74
N THR A 35 -15.79 -15.89 62.20
CA THR A 35 -15.09 -16.08 63.50
C THR A 35 -13.72 -16.81 63.55
N ASN A 36 -12.82 -16.12 64.28
CA ASN A 36 -11.61 -16.52 65.02
C ASN A 36 -10.27 -16.81 64.29
N ALA A 37 -9.28 -15.98 64.63
CA ALA A 37 -7.83 -16.16 64.49
C ALA A 37 -7.30 -17.20 65.54
N PRO A 38 -5.99 -17.56 65.63
CA PRO A 38 -4.79 -17.06 64.91
C PRO A 38 -3.73 -18.14 64.51
N ALA A 39 -2.60 -17.64 63.95
CA ALA A 39 -1.21 -18.11 64.09
C ALA A 39 -0.53 -18.96 62.97
N ASP A 40 0.62 -18.40 62.53
CA ASP A 40 1.91 -19.01 62.16
C ASP A 40 2.02 -20.12 61.08
N ALA A 41 2.78 -19.84 60.01
CA ALA A 41 4.13 -20.39 59.77
C ALA A 41 4.57 -20.42 58.28
N LYS A 42 5.67 -19.72 58.03
CA LYS A 42 6.87 -20.09 57.23
C LYS A 42 6.76 -21.02 56.00
N ALA A 43 7.23 -20.44 54.88
CA ALA A 43 8.28 -20.92 53.97
C ALA A 43 8.18 -22.30 53.29
N ASN A 44 8.19 -22.31 51.95
CA ASN A 44 9.30 -22.93 51.19
C ASN A 44 9.24 -22.63 49.68
N ARG A 45 10.38 -22.16 49.14
CA ARG A 45 10.77 -22.28 47.72
C ARG A 45 11.30 -23.69 47.47
N PRO A 46 11.22 -24.18 46.23
CA PRO A 46 12.46 -24.50 45.50
C PRO A 46 12.38 -23.98 44.04
N GLN A 47 13.42 -23.36 43.48
CA GLN A 47 14.77 -23.82 43.14
C GLN A 47 14.86 -24.27 41.68
N ASP A 48 15.86 -23.68 41.05
CA ASP A 48 16.27 -23.70 39.65
C ASP A 48 16.38 -25.08 39.00
N GLN A 49 16.14 -25.12 37.68
CA GLN A 49 16.88 -26.00 36.79
C GLN A 49 17.22 -25.29 35.48
N GLN A 50 18.51 -24.94 35.36
CA GLN A 50 19.23 -24.65 34.13
C GLN A 50 19.47 -25.95 33.34
N GLY A 51 19.54 -25.83 32.02
CA GLY A 51 20.51 -26.62 31.25
C GLY A 51 20.12 -26.98 29.82
N GLN A 52 21.10 -26.77 28.92
CA GLN A 52 21.27 -27.29 27.55
C GLN A 52 20.54 -26.48 26.44
N GLY A 53 21.20 -25.75 25.55
CA GLY A 53 22.60 -25.77 25.09
C GLY A 53 22.78 -26.69 23.88
N GLY A 54 22.47 -26.20 22.68
CA GLY A 54 22.72 -26.89 21.41
C GLY A 54 23.00 -25.88 20.29
N GLY A 55 24.17 -25.98 19.65
CA GLY A 55 24.72 -24.94 18.78
C GLY A 55 24.72 -25.25 17.28
N ARG A 56 25.14 -24.20 16.55
CA ARG A 56 25.75 -24.14 15.20
C ARG A 56 24.95 -24.67 14.00
N GLN A 57 24.59 -23.77 13.08
CA GLN A 57 25.30 -23.65 11.80
C GLN A 57 24.96 -22.34 11.08
N GLY A 58 26.00 -21.55 10.75
CA GLY A 58 25.89 -20.30 10.00
C GLY A 58 25.86 -20.53 8.49
N GLY A 59 24.91 -19.90 7.80
CA GLY A 59 24.81 -19.85 6.35
C GLY A 59 25.12 -18.45 5.85
N ARG A 60 26.19 -18.32 5.05
CA ARG A 60 26.60 -17.10 4.36
C ARG A 60 25.61 -16.76 3.25
N GLY A 61 25.21 -15.50 3.18
CA GLY A 61 24.31 -14.98 2.16
C GLY A 61 24.97 -14.81 0.79
N PHE A 62 24.16 -14.97 -0.26
CA PHE A 62 24.39 -14.42 -1.58
C PHE A 62 23.12 -13.68 -2.00
N GLY A 63 23.23 -12.35 -2.15
CA GLY A 63 22.17 -11.50 -2.67
C GLY A 63 22.02 -11.69 -4.17
N MET A 64 20.80 -11.97 -4.61
CA MET A 64 20.36 -11.87 -6.00
C MET A 64 19.27 -10.80 -6.07
N GLY A 65 19.47 -9.85 -6.98
CA GLY A 65 18.65 -8.66 -7.16
C GLY A 65 17.19 -8.98 -7.43
N GLY A 66 16.31 -8.41 -6.60
CA GLY A 66 14.87 -8.49 -6.76
C GLY A 66 14.39 -7.66 -7.94
N GLY A 67 14.26 -8.30 -9.10
CA GLY A 67 13.52 -7.81 -10.25
C GLY A 67 12.35 -8.74 -10.56
N GLY A 68 11.13 -8.25 -10.35
CA GLY A 68 9.95 -8.71 -11.07
C GLY A 68 9.26 -9.99 -10.57
N MET A 69 8.39 -9.86 -9.57
CA MET A 69 7.15 -10.69 -9.45
C MET A 69 6.03 -10.02 -8.62
N GLY A 70 6.25 -8.82 -8.05
CA GLY A 70 5.26 -8.14 -7.20
C GLY A 70 4.23 -7.24 -7.90
N GLY A 71 4.27 -7.12 -9.24
CA GLY A 71 3.51 -6.10 -9.96
C GLY A 71 2.01 -6.38 -10.13
N GLY A 72 1.61 -7.64 -10.32
CA GLY A 72 0.20 -8.00 -10.53
C GLY A 72 -0.65 -7.97 -9.24
N ILE A 73 -0.01 -8.22 -8.10
CA ILE A 73 -0.68 -8.18 -6.79
C ILE A 73 -0.92 -6.73 -6.32
N GLY A 74 -0.09 -5.78 -6.77
CA GLY A 74 -0.18 -4.36 -6.41
C GLY A 74 -1.47 -3.66 -6.87
N ARG A 75 -2.03 -4.02 -8.04
CA ARG A 75 -3.34 -3.49 -8.49
C ARG A 75 -4.53 -4.27 -7.93
N SER A 76 -4.31 -5.53 -7.55
CA SER A 76 -5.22 -6.35 -6.72
C SER A 76 -5.36 -5.84 -5.27
N LEU A 77 -4.54 -4.87 -4.83
CA LEU A 77 -4.63 -4.27 -3.48
C LEU A 77 -6.00 -3.64 -3.20
N GLY A 78 -6.74 -3.14 -4.20
CA GLY A 78 -8.07 -2.56 -3.97
C GLY A 78 -9.07 -3.56 -3.39
N ALA A 79 -9.17 -4.75 -3.98
CA ALA A 79 -10.05 -5.82 -3.49
C ALA A 79 -9.58 -6.40 -2.15
N VAL A 80 -8.27 -6.49 -1.93
CA VAL A 80 -7.67 -6.93 -0.66
C VAL A 80 -7.89 -5.89 0.45
N THR A 81 -7.86 -4.59 0.11
CA THR A 81 -8.14 -3.49 1.05
C THR A 81 -9.61 -3.48 1.43
N GLU A 82 -10.52 -3.61 0.47
CA GLU A 82 -11.96 -3.74 0.73
C GLU A 82 -12.27 -4.97 1.61
N MET A 83 -11.66 -6.13 1.34
CA MET A 83 -11.77 -7.30 2.22
C MET A 83 -11.22 -7.03 3.63
N ARG A 84 -10.07 -6.38 3.75
CA ARG A 84 -9.48 -6.06 5.07
C ARG A 84 -10.38 -5.10 5.87
N GLU A 85 -10.97 -4.12 5.20
CA GLU A 85 -11.89 -3.15 5.81
C GLU A 85 -13.18 -3.81 6.33
N GLN A 86 -13.62 -4.92 5.74
CA GLN A 86 -14.76 -5.68 6.24
C GLN A 86 -14.54 -6.23 7.66
N PHE A 87 -13.28 -6.43 8.07
CA PHE A 87 -12.88 -6.89 9.40
C PHE A 87 -12.38 -5.77 10.31
N GLN A 88 -12.55 -4.50 9.90
CA GLN A 88 -12.30 -3.34 10.76
C GLN A 88 -13.59 -2.88 11.42
N ALA A 89 -13.53 -2.66 12.74
CA ALA A 89 -14.62 -2.11 13.52
C ALA A 89 -14.98 -0.70 13.01
N PHE A 90 -16.28 -0.38 13.00
CA PHE A 90 -16.77 0.90 12.50
C PHE A 90 -16.38 2.05 13.43
N ILE A 91 -16.55 1.85 14.75
CA ILE A 91 -16.11 2.74 15.82
C ILE A 91 -15.06 2.03 16.65
N VAL A 92 -14.01 2.74 17.02
CA VAL A 92 -12.96 2.23 17.90
C VAL A 92 -12.67 3.23 19.02
N LYS A 93 -12.01 2.80 20.10
CA LYS A 93 -11.75 3.64 21.28
C LYS A 93 -11.06 4.96 20.95
N ARG A 94 -10.18 4.98 19.94
CA ARG A 94 -9.52 6.21 19.44
C ARG A 94 -10.48 7.24 18.86
N ASP A 95 -11.71 6.86 18.50
CA ASP A 95 -12.71 7.76 17.97
C ASP A 95 -13.46 8.49 19.09
N VAL A 96 -13.42 8.03 20.35
CA VAL A 96 -14.19 8.63 21.44
C VAL A 96 -13.90 10.12 21.67
N PRO A 97 -12.65 10.62 21.63
CA PRO A 97 -12.37 12.05 21.73
C PRO A 97 -13.09 12.87 20.65
N LEU A 98 -13.18 12.31 19.44
CA LEU A 98 -13.86 12.93 18.31
C LEU A 98 -15.38 12.92 18.49
N ILE A 99 -15.95 11.83 19.01
CA ILE A 99 -17.37 11.73 19.37
C ILE A 99 -17.71 12.76 20.45
N LYS A 100 -16.86 12.88 21.48
CA LYS A 100 -16.98 13.88 22.56
C LYS A 100 -17.04 15.29 21.99
N GLU A 101 -16.11 15.64 21.10
CA GLU A 101 -16.04 16.97 20.50
C GLU A 101 -17.28 17.27 19.65
N GLN A 102 -17.64 16.37 18.73
CA GLN A 102 -18.74 16.59 17.78
C GLN A 102 -20.11 16.66 18.46
N LEU A 103 -20.37 15.78 19.45
CA LEU A 103 -21.64 15.77 20.17
C LEU A 103 -21.66 16.75 21.36
N LYS A 104 -20.49 17.27 21.77
CA LYS A 104 -20.27 18.05 22.99
C LYS A 104 -20.69 17.26 24.23
N LEU A 105 -20.14 16.06 24.39
CA LEU A 105 -20.38 15.19 25.55
C LEU A 105 -19.68 15.76 26.80
N ASP A 106 -20.34 15.67 27.95
CA ASP A 106 -19.66 15.90 29.23
C ASP A 106 -18.78 14.71 29.63
N ASP A 107 -18.01 14.83 30.71
CA ASP A 107 -17.07 13.77 31.14
C ASP A 107 -17.78 12.48 31.59
N GLY A 108 -18.99 12.60 32.16
CA GLY A 108 -19.82 11.46 32.55
C GLY A 108 -20.33 10.70 31.32
N GLN A 109 -20.91 11.41 30.36
CA GLN A 109 -21.34 10.85 29.08
C GLN A 109 -20.18 10.28 28.27
N THR A 110 -19.02 10.94 28.30
CA THR A 110 -17.79 10.42 27.67
C THR A 110 -17.43 9.05 28.26
N THR A 111 -17.48 8.89 29.57
CA THR A 111 -17.21 7.60 30.25
C THR A 111 -18.21 6.52 29.84
N VAL A 112 -19.50 6.88 29.70
CA VAL A 112 -20.55 5.97 29.22
C VAL A 112 -20.27 5.53 27.77
N VAL A 113 -19.95 6.48 26.89
CA VAL A 113 -19.61 6.18 25.49
C VAL A 113 -18.34 5.34 25.38
N GLU A 114 -17.30 5.61 26.20
CA GLU A 114 -16.10 4.76 26.26
C GLU A 114 -16.44 3.31 26.64
N THR A 115 -17.40 3.13 27.55
CA THR A 115 -17.87 1.79 27.96
C THR A 115 -18.58 1.10 26.79
N PHE A 116 -19.53 1.77 26.14
CA PHE A 116 -20.22 1.22 24.97
C PHE A 116 -19.25 0.84 23.85
N VAL A 117 -18.27 1.71 23.55
CA VAL A 117 -17.26 1.43 22.52
C VAL A 117 -16.37 0.25 22.91
N THR A 118 -16.01 0.12 24.19
CA THR A 118 -15.21 -1.02 24.68
C THR A 118 -15.98 -2.33 24.55
N ASP A 119 -17.26 -2.34 24.94
CA ASP A 119 -18.13 -3.52 24.82
C ASP A 119 -18.36 -3.90 23.35
N TYR A 120 -18.61 -2.90 22.49
CA TYR A 120 -18.69 -3.08 21.05
C TYR A 120 -17.40 -3.66 20.47
N GLU A 121 -16.22 -3.11 20.81
CA GLU A 121 -14.93 -3.61 20.32
C GLU A 121 -14.69 -5.07 20.72
N ALA A 122 -15.05 -5.44 21.96
CA ALA A 122 -14.95 -6.82 22.44
C ALA A 122 -15.87 -7.76 21.65
N ALA A 123 -17.15 -7.39 21.50
CA ALA A 123 -18.13 -8.17 20.75
C ALA A 123 -17.77 -8.28 19.25
N PHE A 124 -17.32 -7.17 18.65
CA PHE A 124 -16.85 -7.14 17.28
C PHE A 124 -15.62 -8.03 17.10
N LYS A 125 -14.64 -7.94 17.99
CA LYS A 125 -13.43 -8.76 17.93
C LYS A 125 -13.77 -10.25 17.99
N GLU A 126 -14.62 -10.66 18.93
CA GLU A 126 -15.03 -12.06 19.04
C GLU A 126 -15.71 -12.55 17.75
N ALA A 127 -16.66 -11.77 17.22
CA ALA A 127 -17.38 -12.13 16.00
C ALA A 127 -16.46 -12.13 14.75
N SER A 128 -15.55 -11.17 14.66
CA SER A 128 -14.56 -11.02 13.61
C SER A 128 -13.55 -12.17 13.62
N ASP A 129 -13.05 -12.56 14.80
CA ASP A 129 -12.11 -13.67 14.96
C ASP A 129 -12.78 -14.99 14.53
N LYS A 130 -14.05 -15.22 14.88
CA LYS A 130 -14.84 -16.38 14.43
C LYS A 130 -15.02 -16.42 12.91
N ALA A 131 -15.39 -15.28 12.32
CA ALA A 131 -15.55 -15.17 10.87
C ALA A 131 -14.22 -15.36 10.12
N SER A 132 -13.14 -14.77 10.64
CA SER A 132 -11.79 -14.91 10.09
C SER A 132 -11.29 -16.35 10.17
N ALA A 133 -11.50 -17.05 11.28
CA ALA A 133 -11.14 -18.46 11.43
C ALA A 133 -11.89 -19.34 10.42
N ALA A 134 -13.21 -19.15 10.30
CA ALA A 134 -14.01 -19.87 9.31
C ALA A 134 -13.55 -19.59 7.87
N GLN A 135 -13.18 -18.34 7.56
CA GLN A 135 -12.65 -17.98 6.24
C GLN A 135 -11.28 -18.63 6.00
N GLN A 136 -10.40 -18.65 6.99
CA GLN A 136 -9.10 -19.33 6.90
C GLN A 136 -9.25 -20.84 6.68
N ASP A 137 -10.23 -21.48 7.31
CA ASP A 137 -10.50 -22.90 7.13
C ASP A 137 -11.04 -23.21 5.73
N LEU A 138 -11.96 -22.38 5.23
CA LEU A 138 -12.44 -22.48 3.84
C LEU A 138 -11.31 -22.22 2.83
N MET A 139 -10.46 -21.21 3.07
CA MET A 139 -9.29 -20.92 2.23
C MET A 139 -8.27 -22.05 2.26
N ARG A 140 -8.05 -22.70 3.43
CA ARG A 140 -7.20 -23.89 3.54
C ARG A 140 -7.77 -25.05 2.75
N SER A 141 -9.08 -25.29 2.84
CA SER A 141 -9.78 -26.32 2.04
C SER A 141 -9.68 -26.03 0.54
N MET A 142 -9.89 -24.78 0.12
CA MET A 142 -9.72 -24.34 -1.26
C MET A 142 -8.28 -24.55 -1.74
N PHE A 143 -7.29 -24.14 -0.96
CA PHE A 143 -5.88 -24.31 -1.29
C PHE A 143 -5.50 -25.79 -1.36
N GLN A 144 -5.99 -26.62 -0.44
CA GLN A 144 -5.79 -28.07 -0.48
C GLN A 144 -6.48 -28.72 -1.68
N SER A 145 -7.62 -28.20 -2.14
CA SER A 145 -8.26 -28.66 -3.37
C SER A 145 -7.48 -28.22 -4.62
N PHE A 146 -6.89 -27.02 -4.61
CA PHE A 146 -6.12 -26.49 -5.76
C PHE A 146 -4.69 -27.04 -5.84
N MET A 147 -4.03 -27.23 -4.70
CA MET A 147 -2.66 -27.73 -4.56
C MET A 147 -2.60 -29.20 -4.17
N GLY A 148 -3.76 -29.83 -3.98
CA GLY A 148 -3.87 -31.27 -3.76
C GLY A 148 -3.48 -32.05 -5.01
N GLY A 149 -2.93 -33.25 -4.82
CA GLY A 149 -2.44 -34.10 -5.90
C GLY A 149 -1.03 -33.77 -6.39
N ASN A 150 -0.67 -34.33 -7.56
CA ASN A 150 0.67 -34.23 -8.17
C ASN A 150 0.97 -32.83 -8.77
N MET A 151 0.31 -31.76 -8.32
CA MET A 151 0.47 -30.39 -8.85
C MET A 151 1.92 -29.90 -8.82
N ARG A 152 2.65 -30.20 -7.73
CA ARG A 152 4.09 -29.90 -7.62
C ARG A 152 4.92 -30.62 -8.68
N GLU A 153 4.62 -31.90 -8.91
CA GLU A 153 5.30 -32.72 -9.93
C GLU A 153 4.93 -32.27 -11.35
N ARG A 154 3.67 -31.84 -11.55
CA ARG A 154 3.21 -31.26 -12.83
C ARG A 154 3.91 -29.96 -13.16
N PHE A 155 4.05 -29.04 -12.19
CA PHE A 155 4.78 -27.79 -12.41
C PHE A 155 6.27 -28.02 -12.65
N GLN A 156 6.88 -29.00 -11.96
CA GLN A 156 8.26 -29.41 -12.22
C GLN A 156 8.42 -30.01 -13.62
N GLY A 157 7.56 -30.97 -13.99
CA GLY A 157 7.55 -31.58 -15.31
C GLY A 157 7.26 -30.58 -16.43
N PHE A 158 6.38 -29.60 -16.18
CA PHE A 158 6.10 -28.50 -17.09
C PHE A 158 7.35 -27.65 -17.36
N GLY A 159 8.07 -27.25 -16.31
CA GLY A 159 9.31 -26.48 -16.45
C GLY A 159 10.36 -27.24 -17.23
N GLU A 160 10.55 -28.54 -16.93
CA GLU A 160 11.49 -29.39 -17.65
C GLU A 160 11.10 -29.60 -19.12
N ASN A 161 9.82 -29.82 -19.42
CA ASN A 161 9.35 -30.04 -20.77
C ASN A 161 9.42 -28.76 -21.60
N THR A 162 9.02 -27.61 -21.03
CA THR A 162 9.07 -26.32 -21.72
C THR A 162 10.52 -25.94 -22.04
N GLN A 163 11.46 -26.19 -21.12
CA GLN A 163 12.89 -25.97 -21.36
C GLN A 163 13.42 -26.87 -22.48
N LYS A 164 13.07 -28.17 -22.46
CA LYS A 164 13.44 -29.11 -23.53
C LYS A 164 12.86 -28.71 -24.89
N ASP A 165 11.61 -28.24 -24.92
CA ASP A 165 10.95 -27.80 -26.14
C ASP A 165 11.62 -26.54 -26.72
N ILE A 166 11.99 -25.58 -25.85
CA ILE A 166 12.78 -24.40 -26.25
C ILE A 166 14.12 -24.82 -26.85
N GLU A 167 14.86 -25.70 -26.18
CA GLU A 167 16.15 -26.20 -26.66
C GLU A 167 16.02 -26.96 -27.99
N GLN A 168 14.92 -27.68 -28.19
CA GLN A 168 14.66 -28.40 -29.43
C GLN A 168 14.30 -27.43 -30.58
N ILE A 169 13.45 -26.44 -30.33
CA ILE A 169 13.11 -25.39 -31.30
C ILE A 169 14.37 -24.62 -31.73
N GLU A 170 15.27 -24.33 -30.81
CA GLU A 170 16.54 -23.63 -31.11
C GLU A 170 17.50 -24.50 -31.93
N LYS A 171 17.54 -25.82 -31.67
CA LYS A 171 18.31 -26.77 -32.49
C LYS A 171 17.76 -26.91 -33.91
N ASP A 172 16.44 -26.98 -34.05
CA ASP A 172 15.78 -27.23 -35.33
C ASP A 172 15.72 -25.96 -36.21
N SER A 173 15.62 -24.78 -35.60
CA SER A 173 15.65 -23.49 -36.31
C SER A 173 17.07 -22.98 -36.58
N GLY A 174 18.08 -23.51 -35.89
CA GLY A 174 19.48 -23.09 -36.03
C GLY A 174 19.76 -21.70 -35.47
N ALA A 175 18.83 -21.10 -34.73
CA ALA A 175 18.95 -19.78 -34.11
C ALA A 175 18.38 -19.78 -32.69
N GLU A 176 19.01 -19.02 -31.79
CA GLU A 176 18.45 -18.83 -30.44
C GLU A 176 17.14 -18.05 -30.51
N MET A 177 16.15 -18.51 -29.75
CA MET A 177 14.85 -17.87 -29.68
C MET A 177 14.98 -16.56 -28.91
N SER A 178 14.38 -15.48 -29.43
CA SER A 178 14.45 -14.17 -28.75
C SER A 178 13.79 -14.23 -27.37
N PRO A 179 14.18 -13.36 -26.43
CA PRO A 179 13.53 -13.27 -25.12
C PRO A 179 12.00 -13.10 -25.19
N GLU A 180 11.51 -12.33 -26.18
CA GLU A 180 10.08 -12.13 -26.42
C GLU A 180 9.39 -13.42 -26.91
N ALA A 181 10.01 -14.14 -27.85
CA ALA A 181 9.47 -15.38 -28.40
C ALA A 181 9.45 -16.51 -27.34
N ARG A 182 10.51 -16.63 -26.53
CA ARG A 182 10.54 -17.54 -25.37
C ARG A 182 9.44 -17.21 -24.36
N SER A 183 9.22 -15.92 -24.11
CA SER A 183 8.16 -15.46 -23.20
C SER A 183 6.76 -15.76 -23.74
N GLN A 184 6.53 -15.62 -25.04
CA GLN A 184 5.26 -15.98 -25.68
C GLN A 184 5.03 -17.49 -25.64
N TYR A 185 6.03 -18.29 -26.00
CA TYR A 185 5.96 -19.74 -25.95
C TYR A 185 5.63 -20.25 -24.55
N PHE A 186 6.29 -19.72 -23.53
CA PHE A 186 6.01 -20.06 -22.13
C PHE A 186 4.56 -19.75 -21.74
N ARG A 187 4.00 -18.63 -22.18
CA ARG A 187 2.58 -18.27 -21.94
C ARG A 187 1.63 -19.25 -22.61
N ASP A 188 1.87 -19.57 -23.88
CA ASP A 188 1.03 -20.50 -24.63
C ASP A 188 1.04 -21.91 -24.00
N GLN A 189 2.20 -22.34 -23.49
CA GLN A 189 2.32 -23.62 -22.78
C GLN A 189 1.61 -23.59 -21.43
N MET A 190 1.75 -22.50 -20.68
CA MET A 190 1.00 -22.31 -19.42
C MET A 190 -0.52 -22.34 -19.65
N ASP A 191 -1.00 -21.82 -20.78
CA ASP A 191 -2.42 -21.83 -21.13
C ASP A 191 -2.94 -23.22 -21.42
N LYS A 192 -2.19 -24.00 -22.19
CA LYS A 192 -2.50 -25.41 -22.44
C LYS A 192 -2.52 -26.19 -21.13
N MET A 193 -1.53 -25.99 -20.26
CA MET A 193 -1.50 -26.64 -18.95
C MET A 193 -2.70 -26.23 -18.10
N SER A 194 -3.07 -24.94 -18.08
CA SER A 194 -4.24 -24.44 -17.35
C SER A 194 -5.55 -25.07 -17.85
N GLN A 195 -5.71 -25.19 -19.17
CA GLN A 195 -6.87 -25.84 -19.78
C GLN A 195 -6.93 -27.34 -19.46
N GLN A 196 -5.79 -28.03 -19.50
CA GLN A 196 -5.70 -29.44 -19.12
C GLN A 196 -6.07 -29.64 -17.65
N ILE A 197 -5.53 -28.82 -16.75
CA ILE A 197 -5.87 -28.84 -15.33
C ILE A 197 -7.37 -28.57 -15.14
N ALA A 198 -7.95 -27.60 -15.83
CA ALA A 198 -9.38 -27.30 -15.74
C ALA A 198 -10.26 -28.49 -16.20
N ALA A 199 -9.93 -29.09 -17.35
CA ALA A 199 -10.67 -30.24 -17.90
C ALA A 199 -10.59 -31.48 -17.00
N GLU A 200 -9.40 -31.75 -16.44
CA GLU A 200 -9.22 -32.84 -15.48
C GLU A 200 -9.99 -32.60 -14.17
N ARG A 201 -10.02 -31.36 -13.67
CA ARG A 201 -10.77 -31.00 -12.46
C ARG A 201 -12.29 -31.14 -12.64
N GLU A 202 -12.81 -30.84 -13.82
CA GLU A 202 -14.21 -31.14 -14.16
C GLU A 202 -14.45 -32.66 -14.20
N THR A 203 -13.54 -33.42 -14.80
CA THR A 203 -13.66 -34.89 -14.90
C THR A 203 -13.59 -35.58 -13.54
N ASN A 204 -12.75 -35.08 -12.63
CA ASN A 204 -12.52 -35.67 -11.30
C ASN A 204 -13.52 -35.19 -10.23
N GLY A 205 -14.49 -34.32 -10.57
CA GLY A 205 -15.45 -33.76 -9.61
C GLY A 205 -14.85 -32.73 -8.63
N GLU A 206 -13.56 -32.42 -8.74
CA GLU A 206 -12.87 -31.39 -7.95
C GLU A 206 -13.40 -29.98 -8.26
N ALA A 207 -13.89 -29.76 -9.49
CA ALA A 207 -14.56 -28.53 -9.88
C ALA A 207 -15.85 -28.31 -9.08
N GLU A 208 -16.64 -29.36 -8.82
CA GLU A 208 -17.86 -29.26 -8.01
C GLU A 208 -17.54 -28.97 -6.53
N GLN A 209 -16.50 -29.63 -5.99
CA GLN A 209 -16.01 -29.34 -4.64
C GLN A 209 -15.54 -27.89 -4.51
N THR A 210 -14.83 -27.37 -5.52
CA THR A 210 -14.39 -25.98 -5.57
C THR A 210 -15.58 -25.03 -5.62
N ARG A 211 -16.58 -25.28 -6.49
CA ARG A 211 -17.82 -24.49 -6.54
C ARG A 211 -18.52 -24.46 -5.19
N LYS A 212 -18.59 -25.59 -4.49
CA LYS A 212 -19.16 -25.68 -3.15
C LYS A 212 -18.38 -24.82 -2.14
N ILE A 213 -17.06 -24.91 -2.12
CA ILE A 213 -16.22 -24.09 -1.21
C ILE A 213 -16.42 -22.59 -1.48
N VAL A 214 -16.45 -22.16 -2.75
CA VAL A 214 -16.73 -20.75 -3.08
C VAL A 214 -18.15 -20.37 -2.63
N GLY A 215 -19.14 -21.24 -2.79
CA GLY A 215 -20.51 -21.03 -2.28
C GLY A 215 -20.54 -20.84 -0.76
N ASP A 216 -19.84 -21.69 -0.02
CA ASP A 216 -19.71 -21.61 1.43
C ASP A 216 -18.99 -20.30 1.86
N MET A 217 -17.97 -19.86 1.10
CA MET A 217 -17.31 -18.58 1.31
C MET A 217 -18.27 -17.39 1.13
N THR A 218 -19.08 -17.39 0.06
CA THR A 218 -20.09 -16.35 -0.17
C THR A 218 -21.10 -16.29 0.97
N LEU A 219 -21.61 -17.45 1.41
CA LEU A 219 -22.53 -17.53 2.53
C LEU A 219 -21.91 -17.06 3.85
N LEU A 220 -20.64 -17.39 4.09
CA LEU A 220 -19.90 -16.92 5.26
C LEU A 220 -19.75 -15.40 5.25
N ALA A 221 -19.35 -14.83 4.11
CA ALA A 221 -19.22 -13.37 3.93
C ALA A 221 -20.56 -12.65 4.17
N GLU A 222 -21.66 -13.17 3.63
CA GLU A 222 -23.00 -12.62 3.87
C GLU A 222 -23.42 -12.68 5.34
N LYS A 223 -23.14 -13.79 6.03
CA LYS A 223 -23.41 -13.96 7.46
C LYS A 223 -22.59 -12.97 8.29
N TRP A 224 -21.29 -12.87 8.01
CA TRP A 224 -20.39 -11.92 8.69
C TRP A 224 -20.88 -10.49 8.49
N ARG A 225 -21.19 -10.09 7.26
CA ARG A 225 -21.70 -8.74 6.95
C ARG A 225 -22.98 -8.42 7.72
N LYS A 226 -23.93 -9.36 7.80
CA LYS A 226 -25.17 -9.18 8.57
C LYS A 226 -24.87 -9.03 10.07
N ALA A 227 -24.02 -9.88 10.63
CA ALA A 227 -23.64 -9.83 12.05
C ALA A 227 -22.94 -8.50 12.38
N ARG A 228 -21.92 -8.13 11.59
CA ARG A 228 -21.26 -6.82 11.70
C ARG A 228 -22.27 -5.68 11.63
N GLY A 229 -23.17 -5.69 10.65
CA GLY A 229 -24.17 -4.63 10.50
C GLY A 229 -25.12 -4.51 11.69
N VAL A 230 -25.39 -5.59 12.42
CA VAL A 230 -26.14 -5.55 13.68
C VAL A 230 -25.33 -4.85 14.76
N LEU A 231 -24.06 -5.25 14.96
CA LEU A 231 -23.16 -4.63 15.94
C LEU A 231 -23.00 -3.13 15.67
N ASP A 232 -22.74 -2.76 14.42
CA ASP A 232 -22.54 -1.37 13.99
C ASP A 232 -23.79 -0.52 14.23
N ARG A 233 -25.01 -1.07 14.05
CA ARG A 233 -26.26 -0.37 14.38
C ARG A 233 -26.49 -0.25 15.88
N GLN A 234 -26.20 -1.31 16.64
CA GLN A 234 -26.40 -1.33 18.09
C GLN A 234 -25.57 -0.25 18.78
N ILE A 235 -24.28 -0.16 18.50
CA ILE A 235 -23.41 0.87 19.10
C ILE A 235 -23.87 2.28 18.74
N MET A 236 -24.30 2.51 17.50
CA MET A 236 -24.81 3.81 17.08
C MET A 236 -26.09 4.19 17.84
N GLU A 237 -27.03 3.25 18.01
CA GLU A 237 -28.26 3.51 18.77
C GLU A 237 -28.00 3.67 20.28
N GLU A 238 -27.06 2.93 20.85
CA GLU A 238 -26.64 3.08 22.26
C GLU A 238 -26.08 4.48 22.51
N ILE A 239 -25.13 4.93 21.67
CA ILE A 239 -24.58 6.28 21.74
C ILE A 239 -25.71 7.30 21.60
N LYS A 240 -26.56 7.18 20.59
CA LYS A 240 -27.70 8.10 20.36
C LYS A 240 -28.64 8.18 21.55
N SER A 241 -28.96 7.04 22.16
CA SER A 241 -29.88 6.95 23.30
C SER A 241 -29.32 7.57 24.58
N SER A 242 -28.00 7.69 24.68
CA SER A 242 -27.31 8.33 25.83
C SER A 242 -27.24 9.86 25.73
N LEU A 243 -27.67 10.44 24.61
CA LEU A 243 -27.61 11.87 24.36
C LEU A 243 -28.74 12.62 25.07
N MET A 244 -28.43 13.82 25.56
CA MET A 244 -29.43 14.78 26.00
C MET A 244 -30.18 15.37 24.80
N THR A 245 -31.37 15.94 25.03
CA THR A 245 -32.22 16.53 23.97
C THR A 245 -31.47 17.50 23.06
N ASP A 246 -30.68 18.42 23.65
CA ASP A 246 -29.92 19.41 22.87
C ASP A 246 -28.79 18.78 22.04
N GLN A 247 -28.18 17.69 22.53
CA GLN A 247 -27.13 16.97 21.82
C GLN A 247 -27.70 16.10 20.71
N ALA A 248 -28.89 15.52 20.91
CA ALA A 248 -29.58 14.71 19.91
C ALA A 248 -29.86 15.50 18.61
N THR A 249 -29.98 16.83 18.69
CA THR A 249 -30.12 17.69 17.50
C THR A 249 -28.88 17.66 16.57
N LYS A 250 -27.70 17.29 17.10
CA LYS A 250 -26.45 17.17 16.32
C LYS A 250 -26.24 15.78 15.72
N TRP A 251 -27.08 14.82 16.06
CA TRP A 251 -26.91 13.42 15.66
C TRP A 251 -26.75 13.26 14.15
N GLU A 252 -27.61 13.92 13.37
CA GLU A 252 -27.57 13.85 11.91
C GLU A 252 -26.25 14.38 11.33
N SER A 253 -25.69 15.46 11.90
CA SER A 253 -24.39 16.00 11.47
C SER A 253 -23.26 15.06 11.88
N PHE A 254 -23.31 14.52 13.09
CA PHE A 254 -22.33 13.54 13.56
C PHE A 254 -22.31 12.26 12.71
N GLU A 255 -23.46 11.74 12.29
CA GLU A 255 -23.50 10.59 11.40
C GLU A 255 -22.86 10.87 10.04
N ARG A 256 -23.13 12.04 9.46
CA ARG A 256 -22.51 12.46 8.18
C ARG A 256 -21.00 12.59 8.34
N PHE A 257 -20.56 13.23 9.42
CA PHE A 257 -19.17 13.33 9.80
C PHE A 257 -18.50 11.94 9.86
N LEU A 258 -19.06 11.01 10.63
CA LEU A 258 -18.50 9.65 10.75
C LEU A 258 -18.48 8.91 9.42
N ARG A 259 -19.56 8.99 8.62
CA ARG A 259 -19.59 8.34 7.30
C ARG A 259 -18.54 8.91 6.37
N ARG A 260 -18.31 10.23 6.37
CA ARG A 260 -17.21 10.84 5.62
C ARG A 260 -15.86 10.27 6.07
N GLU A 261 -15.55 10.32 7.37
CA GLU A 261 -14.27 9.85 7.90
C GLU A 261 -14.01 8.36 7.61
N LYS A 262 -15.03 7.50 7.72
CA LYS A 262 -14.88 6.05 7.57
C LYS A 262 -14.99 5.54 6.14
N LEU A 263 -15.74 6.24 5.28
CA LEU A 263 -16.05 5.76 3.93
C LEU A 263 -15.27 6.50 2.84
N LEU A 264 -14.90 7.76 3.02
CA LEU A 264 -14.28 8.53 1.95
C LEU A 264 -12.93 7.94 1.50
N GLY A 265 -12.14 7.42 2.44
CA GLY A 265 -10.87 6.73 2.19
C GLY A 265 -10.96 5.48 1.29
N ARG A 266 -12.17 4.93 1.09
CA ARG A 266 -12.42 3.76 0.22
C ARG A 266 -12.50 4.10 -1.27
N GLY A 267 -12.12 5.33 -1.63
CA GLY A 267 -12.08 5.76 -3.02
C GLY A 267 -11.06 4.96 -3.83
N ARG A 268 -11.43 4.60 -5.06
CA ARG A 268 -10.55 3.91 -6.03
C ARG A 268 -10.24 4.76 -7.25
N LEU A 269 -11.00 5.84 -7.47
CA LEU A 269 -10.73 6.83 -8.51
C LEU A 269 -9.95 8.00 -7.94
N SER A 270 -9.03 8.55 -8.73
CA SER A 270 -8.37 9.81 -8.39
C SER A 270 -9.42 10.91 -8.21
N GLY A 271 -9.35 11.64 -7.10
CA GLY A 271 -10.31 12.68 -6.70
C GLY A 271 -11.54 12.18 -5.92
N GLU A 272 -11.76 10.87 -5.80
CA GLU A 272 -12.91 10.31 -5.06
C GLU A 272 -12.75 10.43 -3.54
N ASN A 273 -11.52 10.31 -3.04
CA ASN A 273 -11.19 10.29 -1.62
C ASN A 273 -10.86 11.67 -1.02
N VAL A 274 -11.12 12.76 -1.74
CA VAL A 274 -10.77 14.12 -1.31
C VAL A 274 -11.74 14.60 -0.24
N ASN A 275 -11.21 14.96 0.93
CA ASN A 275 -11.96 15.62 1.99
C ASN A 275 -11.75 17.14 1.92
N LEU A 276 -12.73 17.90 1.41
CA LEU A 276 -12.58 19.35 1.26
C LEU A 276 -12.48 20.09 2.60
N PHE A 277 -12.97 19.52 3.71
CA PHE A 277 -12.77 20.10 5.05
C PHE A 277 -11.28 20.10 5.41
N ALA A 278 -10.62 18.94 5.27
CA ALA A 278 -9.18 18.81 5.54
C ALA A 278 -8.35 19.67 4.58
N VAL A 279 -8.76 19.79 3.31
CA VAL A 279 -8.05 20.62 2.33
C VAL A 279 -8.08 22.11 2.69
N LEU A 280 -9.18 22.62 3.26
CA LEU A 280 -9.25 24.02 3.70
C LEU A 280 -8.25 24.30 4.83
N ASP A 281 -8.12 23.36 5.77
CA ASP A 281 -7.14 23.44 6.86
C ASP A 281 -5.70 23.34 6.32
N GLU A 282 -5.42 22.38 5.44
CA GLU A 282 -4.11 22.18 4.80
C GLU A 282 -3.69 23.36 3.92
N ALA A 283 -4.65 24.05 3.29
CA ALA A 283 -4.39 25.25 2.49
C ALA A 283 -3.98 26.47 3.34
N GLY A 284 -4.05 26.37 4.67
CA GLY A 284 -3.66 27.41 5.60
C GLY A 284 -4.56 28.65 5.49
N LEU A 285 -5.87 28.44 5.27
CA LEU A 285 -6.85 29.52 5.27
C LEU A 285 -7.12 30.01 6.69
N SER A 286 -7.45 31.30 6.83
CA SER A 286 -7.85 31.86 8.12
C SER A 286 -9.23 31.35 8.55
N LYS A 287 -9.55 31.46 9.85
CA LYS A 287 -10.86 31.05 10.37
C LYS A 287 -12.01 31.82 9.72
N GLU A 288 -11.79 33.10 9.40
CA GLU A 288 -12.76 33.96 8.72
C GLU A 288 -13.01 33.50 7.29
N GLN A 289 -11.96 33.09 6.58
CA GLN A 289 -12.05 32.55 5.23
C GLN A 289 -12.79 31.21 5.22
N ILE A 290 -12.47 30.31 6.15
CA ILE A 290 -13.20 29.04 6.32
C ILE A 290 -14.68 29.33 6.64
N ALA A 291 -14.96 30.27 7.53
CA ALA A 291 -16.33 30.67 7.87
C ALA A 291 -17.12 31.20 6.67
N SER A 292 -16.48 31.92 5.73
CA SER A 292 -17.15 32.37 4.50
C SER A 292 -17.57 31.23 3.56
N THR A 293 -17.00 30.03 3.73
CA THR A 293 -17.34 28.84 2.93
C THR A 293 -18.37 27.93 3.62
N ALA A 294 -18.78 28.25 4.85
CA ALA A 294 -19.60 27.37 5.69
C ALA A 294 -20.88 26.87 5.01
N GLY A 295 -21.65 27.77 4.38
CA GLY A 295 -22.88 27.36 3.68
C GLY A 295 -22.64 26.40 2.51
N ILE A 296 -21.51 26.56 1.81
CA ILE A 296 -21.10 25.65 0.71
C ILE A 296 -20.63 24.30 1.28
N LEU A 297 -19.94 24.31 2.42
CA LEU A 297 -19.49 23.11 3.11
C LEU A 297 -20.65 22.29 3.68
N ASP A 298 -21.69 22.94 4.18
CA ASP A 298 -22.91 22.27 4.66
C ASP A 298 -23.60 21.51 3.50
N GLU A 299 -23.76 22.18 2.35
CA GLU A 299 -24.30 21.54 1.17
C GLU A 299 -23.40 20.42 0.63
N TYR A 300 -22.08 20.64 0.63
CA TYR A 300 -21.09 19.63 0.25
C TYR A 300 -21.22 18.38 1.11
N GLU A 301 -21.30 18.54 2.44
CA GLU A 301 -21.44 17.41 3.36
C GLU A 301 -22.70 16.61 3.08
N LEU A 302 -23.84 17.27 2.86
CA LEU A 302 -25.11 16.62 2.54
C LEU A 302 -25.02 15.82 1.24
N ARG A 303 -24.48 16.42 0.17
CA ARG A 303 -24.32 15.76 -1.14
C ARG A 303 -23.31 14.61 -1.09
N LEU A 304 -22.22 14.80 -0.36
CA LEU A 304 -21.20 13.78 -0.19
C LEU A 304 -21.74 12.59 0.59
N ASP A 305 -22.46 12.84 1.69
CA ASP A 305 -23.11 11.79 2.49
C ASP A 305 -24.07 10.94 1.64
N GLU A 306 -24.91 11.58 0.84
CA GLU A 306 -25.84 10.88 -0.06
C GLU A 306 -25.10 10.01 -1.08
N ALA A 307 -24.02 10.52 -1.69
CA ALA A 307 -23.21 9.78 -2.65
C ALA A 307 -22.47 8.60 -1.99
N LEU A 308 -21.89 8.82 -0.81
CA LEU A 308 -21.20 7.78 -0.03
C LEU A 308 -22.14 6.67 0.41
N LYS A 309 -23.35 7.00 0.88
CA LYS A 309 -24.40 6.02 1.21
C LYS A 309 -24.73 5.14 0.01
N LYS A 310 -25.09 5.76 -1.12
CA LYS A 310 -25.43 5.03 -2.36
C LYS A 310 -24.32 4.09 -2.81
N ARG A 311 -23.06 4.57 -2.78
CA ARG A 311 -21.88 3.74 -3.11
C ARG A 311 -21.71 2.58 -2.12
N SER A 312 -21.72 2.87 -0.81
CA SER A 312 -21.47 1.87 0.23
C SER A 312 -22.57 0.80 0.29
N GLU A 313 -23.83 1.20 0.16
CA GLU A 313 -24.97 0.28 0.12
C GLU A 313 -24.91 -0.62 -1.11
N PHE A 314 -24.62 -0.07 -2.29
CA PHE A 314 -24.52 -0.86 -3.51
C PHE A 314 -23.39 -1.89 -3.42
N LEU A 315 -22.18 -1.46 -3.00
CA LEU A 315 -21.04 -2.37 -2.84
C LEU A 315 -21.35 -3.48 -1.83
N GLY A 316 -21.90 -3.14 -0.67
CA GLY A 316 -22.22 -4.11 0.38
C GLY A 316 -23.39 -5.05 0.05
N GLN A 317 -24.36 -4.62 -0.74
CA GLN A 317 -25.54 -5.45 -1.10
C GLN A 317 -25.30 -6.36 -2.30
N ASN A 318 -24.37 -6.00 -3.20
CA ASN A 318 -24.18 -6.72 -4.46
C ASN A 318 -22.92 -7.60 -4.49
N GLU A 319 -22.12 -7.65 -3.42
CA GLU A 319 -20.96 -8.55 -3.32
C GLU A 319 -21.32 -10.02 -3.57
N GLY A 320 -22.40 -10.52 -2.95
CA GLY A 320 -22.88 -11.89 -3.19
C GLY A 320 -23.29 -12.12 -4.65
N LYS A 321 -23.88 -11.12 -5.31
CA LYS A 321 -24.21 -11.19 -6.74
C LYS A 321 -22.96 -11.20 -7.62
N VAL A 322 -21.94 -10.42 -7.27
CA VAL A 322 -20.64 -10.45 -7.95
C VAL A 322 -20.03 -11.85 -7.83
N MET A 323 -20.01 -12.44 -6.63
CA MET A 323 -19.47 -13.79 -6.42
C MET A 323 -20.25 -14.85 -7.21
N THR A 324 -21.58 -14.80 -7.19
CA THR A 324 -22.42 -15.70 -7.99
C THR A 324 -22.19 -15.54 -9.49
N ALA A 325 -22.04 -14.30 -9.97
CA ALA A 325 -21.76 -14.04 -11.39
C ALA A 325 -20.36 -14.54 -11.79
N ILE A 326 -19.35 -14.43 -10.91
CA ILE A 326 -18.04 -15.05 -11.09
C ILE A 326 -18.19 -16.57 -11.19
N GLN A 327 -18.85 -17.22 -10.21
CA GLN A 327 -19.05 -18.67 -10.19
C GLN A 327 -19.71 -19.20 -11.46
N ASN A 328 -20.68 -18.46 -11.98
CA ASN A 328 -21.45 -18.85 -13.16
C ASN A 328 -20.81 -18.41 -14.49
N SER A 329 -19.62 -17.80 -14.45
CA SER A 329 -18.98 -17.18 -15.63
C SER A 329 -19.89 -16.17 -16.36
N ASP A 330 -20.78 -15.50 -15.64
CA ASP A 330 -21.72 -14.53 -16.19
C ASP A 330 -21.05 -13.17 -16.38
N ALA A 331 -20.32 -13.05 -17.48
CA ALA A 331 -19.59 -11.84 -17.85
C ALA A 331 -20.51 -10.62 -17.96
N LYS A 332 -21.77 -10.80 -18.38
CA LYS A 332 -22.70 -9.67 -18.58
C LYS A 332 -23.16 -9.10 -17.25
N SER A 333 -23.56 -9.96 -16.31
CA SER A 333 -23.90 -9.51 -14.95
C SER A 333 -22.73 -8.83 -14.26
N LEU A 334 -21.50 -9.31 -14.46
CA LEU A 334 -20.29 -8.68 -13.92
C LEU A 334 -20.03 -7.30 -14.52
N GLU A 335 -20.17 -7.16 -15.83
CA GLU A 335 -20.04 -5.88 -16.53
C GLU A 335 -21.05 -4.85 -16.00
N ASP A 336 -22.32 -5.27 -15.82
CA ASP A 336 -23.39 -4.39 -15.36
C ASP A 336 -23.18 -3.96 -13.90
N LEU A 337 -22.79 -4.90 -13.03
CA LEU A 337 -22.46 -4.63 -11.62
C LEU A 337 -21.22 -3.72 -11.50
N ALA A 338 -20.18 -3.99 -12.28
CA ALA A 338 -18.97 -3.17 -12.31
C ALA A 338 -19.25 -1.77 -12.84
N SER A 339 -20.06 -1.65 -13.90
CA SER A 339 -20.49 -0.36 -14.45
C SER A 339 -21.21 0.47 -13.41
N LYS A 340 -22.21 -0.11 -12.73
CA LYS A 340 -22.96 0.60 -11.69
C LYS A 340 -22.09 1.00 -10.51
N SER A 341 -21.16 0.14 -10.09
CA SER A 341 -20.16 0.44 -9.05
C SER A 341 -19.32 1.66 -9.43
N VAL A 342 -18.79 1.68 -10.65
CA VAL A 342 -17.96 2.79 -11.17
C VAL A 342 -18.77 4.08 -11.29
N ASP A 343 -20.03 4.03 -11.71
CA ASP A 343 -20.89 5.22 -11.78
C ASP A 343 -21.13 5.85 -10.41
N LEU A 344 -21.29 5.02 -9.36
CA LEU A 344 -21.45 5.49 -7.99
C LEU A 344 -20.15 6.09 -7.42
N ARG A 345 -18.98 5.53 -7.77
CA ARG A 345 -17.67 6.12 -7.44
C ARG A 345 -17.47 7.46 -8.13
N ASN A 346 -17.82 7.54 -9.41
CA ASN A 346 -17.82 8.80 -10.16
C ASN A 346 -18.74 9.84 -9.52
N ALA A 347 -19.91 9.45 -9.00
CA ALA A 347 -20.80 10.39 -8.32
C ALA A 347 -20.13 11.04 -7.10
N VAL A 348 -19.40 10.27 -6.28
CA VAL A 348 -18.62 10.81 -5.15
C VAL A 348 -17.53 11.79 -5.64
N ARG A 349 -16.75 11.39 -6.64
CA ARG A 349 -15.73 12.26 -7.26
C ARG A 349 -16.33 13.56 -7.80
N ASN A 350 -17.46 13.47 -8.49
CA ASN A 350 -18.13 14.63 -9.09
C ASN A 350 -18.60 15.62 -8.02
N VAL A 351 -19.11 15.14 -6.89
CA VAL A 351 -19.44 16.00 -5.73
C VAL A 351 -18.18 16.74 -5.25
N ASN A 352 -17.07 16.03 -5.05
CA ASN A 352 -15.81 16.68 -4.64
C ASN A 352 -15.35 17.74 -5.64
N GLU A 353 -15.40 17.46 -6.95
CA GLU A 353 -14.95 18.39 -7.98
C GLU A 353 -15.86 19.63 -8.13
N GLN A 354 -17.17 19.41 -8.07
CA GLN A 354 -18.16 20.47 -8.10
C GLN A 354 -17.96 21.43 -6.91
N TYR A 355 -17.89 20.89 -5.70
CA TYR A 355 -17.78 21.71 -4.49
C TYR A 355 -16.39 22.32 -4.30
N ARG A 356 -15.31 21.69 -4.80
CA ARG A 356 -14.00 22.36 -4.93
C ARG A 356 -14.13 23.64 -5.77
N THR A 357 -14.85 23.57 -6.89
CA THR A 357 -14.99 24.72 -7.79
C THR A 357 -15.88 25.81 -7.16
N ALA A 358 -16.95 25.41 -6.47
CA ALA A 358 -17.83 26.33 -5.75
C ALA A 358 -17.10 27.06 -4.60
N ILE A 359 -16.33 26.33 -3.80
CA ILE A 359 -15.53 26.89 -2.69
C ILE A 359 -14.47 27.86 -3.24
N ALA A 360 -13.72 27.46 -4.28
CA ALA A 360 -12.74 28.35 -4.90
C ALA A 360 -13.38 29.63 -5.45
N GLY A 361 -14.62 29.58 -5.92
CA GLY A 361 -15.35 30.73 -6.46
C GLY A 361 -15.75 31.80 -5.44
N VAL A 362 -15.77 31.49 -4.14
CA VAL A 362 -16.10 32.45 -3.06
C VAL A 362 -14.87 32.91 -2.28
N LEU A 363 -13.73 32.25 -2.46
CA LEU A 363 -12.47 32.65 -1.84
C LEU A 363 -11.82 33.79 -2.63
N PRO A 364 -11.03 34.66 -1.98
CA PRO A 364 -10.22 35.64 -2.70
C PRO A 364 -9.18 34.94 -3.62
N PRO A 365 -8.68 35.61 -4.67
CA PRO A 365 -7.94 34.93 -5.75
C PRO A 365 -6.72 34.11 -5.31
N GLU A 366 -5.92 34.64 -4.37
CA GLU A 366 -4.71 33.95 -3.89
C GLU A 366 -5.06 32.73 -3.02
N GLU A 367 -6.05 32.85 -2.14
CA GLU A 367 -6.60 31.76 -1.34
C GLU A 367 -7.25 30.69 -2.21
N ALA A 368 -8.04 31.09 -3.21
CA ALA A 368 -8.69 30.20 -4.16
C ALA A 368 -7.64 29.37 -4.91
N LYS A 369 -6.52 29.99 -5.30
CA LYS A 369 -5.39 29.30 -5.94
C LYS A 369 -4.74 28.29 -5.00
N ARG A 370 -4.42 28.70 -3.75
CA ARG A 370 -3.84 27.80 -2.72
C ARG A 370 -4.75 26.62 -2.41
N PHE A 371 -6.04 26.88 -2.17
CA PHE A 371 -7.05 25.85 -1.94
C PHE A 371 -7.19 24.90 -3.14
N THR A 372 -7.26 25.44 -4.36
CA THR A 372 -7.38 24.62 -5.57
C THR A 372 -6.16 23.71 -5.76
N GLN A 373 -4.96 24.23 -5.50
CA GLN A 373 -3.72 23.45 -5.57
C GLN A 373 -3.71 22.34 -4.51
N ALA A 374 -4.08 22.64 -3.25
CA ALA A 374 -4.19 21.64 -2.19
C ALA A 374 -5.22 20.55 -2.52
N ALA A 375 -6.40 20.94 -3.02
CA ALA A 375 -7.45 20.00 -3.44
C ALA A 375 -6.97 19.07 -4.57
N LEU A 376 -6.28 19.63 -5.57
CA LEU A 376 -5.72 18.86 -6.68
C LEU A 376 -4.58 17.94 -6.23
N ALA A 377 -3.71 18.39 -5.33
CA ALA A 377 -2.66 17.57 -4.74
C ALA A 377 -3.24 16.42 -3.89
N SER A 378 -4.33 16.65 -3.17
CA SER A 378 -5.04 15.63 -2.41
C SER A 378 -5.66 14.57 -3.35
N GLY A 379 -6.37 15.00 -4.39
CA GLY A 379 -7.08 14.09 -5.30
C GLY A 379 -6.24 13.42 -6.38
N PHE A 380 -5.15 14.07 -6.79
CA PHE A 380 -4.28 13.65 -7.89
C PHE A 380 -2.82 13.79 -7.47
N ALA A 381 -2.46 13.21 -6.32
CA ALA A 381 -1.15 13.35 -5.70
C ALA A 381 0.02 13.09 -6.66
N ARG A 382 -0.06 12.07 -7.52
CA ARG A 382 1.01 11.77 -8.48
C ARG A 382 1.19 12.87 -9.55
N VAL A 383 0.15 13.67 -9.79
CA VAL A 383 0.13 14.74 -10.78
C VAL A 383 0.52 16.08 -10.17
N TYR A 384 -0.04 16.46 -9.03
CA TYR A 384 0.11 17.82 -8.48
C TYR A 384 1.07 17.92 -7.28
N ARG A 385 1.77 16.84 -6.91
CA ARG A 385 2.90 16.96 -5.97
C ARG A 385 3.98 17.88 -6.54
N PRO A 386 4.65 18.69 -5.70
CA PRO A 386 5.80 19.48 -6.14
C PRO A 386 6.84 18.60 -6.81
N THR A 387 7.20 18.97 -8.03
CA THR A 387 8.24 18.33 -8.82
C THR A 387 9.62 18.69 -8.29
N ARG A 388 10.64 17.91 -8.67
CA ARG A 388 12.03 18.27 -8.38
C ARG A 388 12.40 19.65 -8.93
N SER A 389 11.91 19.99 -10.11
CA SER A 389 12.20 21.28 -10.72
C SER A 389 11.60 22.43 -9.91
N GLU A 390 10.35 22.33 -9.47
CA GLU A 390 9.73 23.33 -8.58
C GLU A 390 10.59 23.60 -7.34
N ARG A 391 11.02 22.53 -6.65
CA ARG A 391 11.90 22.64 -5.47
C ARG A 391 13.27 23.23 -5.82
N ALA A 392 13.82 22.90 -6.99
CA ALA A 392 15.11 23.42 -7.44
C ALA A 392 15.03 24.92 -7.75
N PHE A 393 13.97 25.41 -8.40
CA PHE A 393 13.77 26.84 -8.65
C PHE A 393 13.52 27.62 -7.37
N GLU A 394 12.72 27.09 -6.44
CA GLU A 394 12.51 27.70 -5.13
C GLU A 394 13.82 27.81 -4.34
N LYS A 395 14.63 26.74 -4.34
CA LYS A 395 15.94 26.77 -3.72
C LYS A 395 16.89 27.76 -4.41
N ALA A 396 16.89 27.80 -5.74
CA ALA A 396 17.74 28.72 -6.48
C ALA A 396 17.41 30.19 -6.18
N LEU A 397 16.13 30.55 -6.11
CA LEU A 397 15.69 31.91 -5.78
C LEU A 397 16.03 32.36 -4.35
N SER A 398 16.29 31.41 -3.45
CA SER A 398 16.73 31.68 -2.07
C SER A 398 18.26 31.65 -1.89
N LEU A 399 19.04 31.45 -2.96
CA LEU A 399 20.50 31.49 -2.86
C LEU A 399 21.00 32.93 -2.71
N GLU A 400 21.94 33.11 -1.78
CA GLU A 400 22.65 34.37 -1.62
C GLU A 400 23.71 34.55 -2.72
N GLY A 401 24.08 35.81 -3.01
CA GLY A 401 25.14 36.13 -3.97
C GLY A 401 24.75 36.02 -5.44
N LEU A 402 23.46 35.93 -5.77
CA LEU A 402 22.98 36.02 -7.15
C LEU A 402 23.05 37.47 -7.66
N THR A 403 23.44 37.64 -8.91
CA THR A 403 23.33 38.96 -9.57
C THR A 403 21.85 39.29 -9.82
N PRO A 404 21.46 40.58 -9.86
CA PRO A 404 20.08 40.97 -10.18
C PRO A 404 19.58 40.40 -11.52
N ASP A 405 20.47 40.34 -12.52
CA ASP A 405 20.15 39.80 -13.85
C ASP A 405 19.92 38.28 -13.79
N THR A 406 20.76 37.55 -13.04
CA THR A 406 20.57 36.10 -12.82
C THR A 406 19.27 35.82 -12.08
N LEU A 407 18.95 36.60 -11.04
CA LEU A 407 17.71 36.44 -10.28
C LEU A 407 16.48 36.66 -11.17
N THR A 408 16.52 37.70 -12.00
CA THR A 408 15.45 37.98 -12.98
C THR A 408 15.29 36.83 -13.97
N ALA A 409 16.40 36.33 -14.54
CA ALA A 409 16.37 35.21 -15.48
C ALA A 409 15.84 33.91 -14.86
N ILE A 410 16.19 33.61 -13.59
CA ILE A 410 15.66 32.45 -12.86
C ILE A 410 14.16 32.62 -12.62
N SER A 411 13.70 33.81 -12.22
CA SER A 411 12.29 34.09 -11.99
C SER A 411 11.45 33.95 -13.26
N GLU A 412 11.90 34.50 -14.39
CA GLU A 412 11.21 34.37 -15.69
C GLU A 412 11.14 32.91 -16.14
N MET A 413 12.23 32.16 -15.95
CA MET A 413 12.29 30.74 -16.28
C MET A 413 11.37 29.91 -15.39
N GLN A 414 11.26 30.23 -14.10
CA GLN A 414 10.30 29.60 -13.19
C GLN A 414 8.87 29.84 -13.67
N ILE A 415 8.51 31.08 -14.04
CA ILE A 415 7.17 31.41 -14.54
C ILE A 415 6.84 30.61 -15.81
N ALA A 416 7.78 30.54 -16.76
CA ALA A 416 7.60 29.76 -17.99
C ALA A 416 7.41 28.26 -17.72
N MET A 417 8.24 27.68 -16.84
CA MET A 417 8.13 26.29 -16.42
C MET A 417 6.78 26.01 -15.75
N MET A 418 6.34 26.88 -14.82
CA MET A 418 5.08 26.70 -14.12
C MET A 418 3.88 26.76 -15.06
N LEU A 419 3.90 27.63 -16.07
CA LEU A 419 2.85 27.69 -17.09
C LEU A 419 2.75 26.38 -17.87
N GLU A 420 3.89 25.84 -18.32
CA GLU A 420 3.94 24.57 -19.06
C GLU A 420 3.54 23.38 -18.18
N LEU A 421 3.98 23.38 -16.92
CA LEU A 421 3.66 22.35 -15.93
C LEU A 421 2.17 22.31 -15.61
N VAL A 422 1.51 23.46 -15.42
CA VAL A 422 0.05 23.54 -15.22
C VAL A 422 -0.69 22.89 -16.39
N GLY A 423 -0.36 23.30 -17.63
CA GLY A 423 -1.01 22.75 -18.82
C GLY A 423 -0.77 21.25 -19.00
N MET A 424 0.39 20.73 -18.59
CA MET A 424 0.68 19.30 -18.66
C MET A 424 -0.02 18.50 -17.56
N ASN A 425 -0.02 19.02 -16.33
CA ASN A 425 -0.71 18.40 -15.19
C ASN A 425 -2.22 18.29 -15.44
N GLU A 426 -2.85 19.33 -16.01
CA GLU A 426 -4.27 19.27 -16.41
C GLU A 426 -4.53 18.18 -17.44
N LYS A 427 -3.69 18.05 -18.46
CA LYS A 427 -3.81 16.99 -19.47
C LYS A 427 -3.68 15.60 -18.85
N ILE A 428 -2.69 15.41 -17.96
CA ILE A 428 -2.49 14.14 -17.26
C ILE A 428 -3.72 13.81 -16.40
N ALA A 429 -4.20 14.76 -15.59
CA ALA A 429 -5.36 14.56 -14.74
C ALA A 429 -6.62 14.23 -15.56
N GLN A 430 -6.83 14.89 -16.70
CA GLN A 430 -7.93 14.57 -17.61
C GLN A 430 -7.83 13.17 -18.23
N THR A 431 -6.62 12.74 -18.60
CA THR A 431 -6.39 11.37 -19.09
C THR A 431 -6.72 10.34 -18.01
N ILE A 432 -6.24 10.55 -16.79
CA ILE A 432 -6.54 9.71 -15.63
C ILE A 432 -8.05 9.63 -15.40
N ARG A 433 -8.74 10.78 -15.36
CA ARG A 433 -10.20 10.84 -15.15
C ARG A 433 -11.00 10.01 -16.13
N LYS A 434 -10.60 9.99 -17.40
CA LYS A 434 -11.29 9.29 -18.49
C LYS A 434 -11.01 7.79 -18.47
N ALA A 435 -9.78 7.39 -18.16
CA ALA A 435 -9.36 6.01 -18.32
C ALA A 435 -9.47 5.16 -17.04
N GLU A 436 -9.34 5.71 -15.84
CA GLU A 436 -9.53 4.95 -14.58
C GLU A 436 -10.90 4.25 -14.49
N PRO A 437 -12.04 4.90 -14.82
CA PRO A 437 -13.35 4.22 -14.80
C PRO A 437 -13.41 3.01 -15.75
N ILE A 438 -12.77 3.12 -16.92
CA ILE A 438 -12.73 2.04 -17.92
C ILE A 438 -11.87 0.89 -17.38
N GLN A 439 -10.68 1.20 -16.86
CA GLN A 439 -9.78 0.21 -16.27
C GLN A 439 -10.44 -0.55 -15.12
N LEU A 440 -11.14 0.14 -14.21
CA LEU A 440 -11.84 -0.52 -13.10
C LEU A 440 -12.92 -1.50 -13.57
N LYS A 441 -13.66 -1.16 -14.65
CA LYS A 441 -14.65 -2.09 -15.24
C LYS A 441 -13.97 -3.31 -15.84
N GLU A 442 -12.91 -3.09 -16.62
CA GLU A 442 -12.19 -4.19 -17.24
C GLU A 442 -11.48 -5.07 -16.21
N GLU A 443 -10.91 -4.50 -15.15
CA GLU A 443 -10.30 -5.23 -14.03
C GLU A 443 -11.32 -6.17 -13.37
N ALA A 444 -12.56 -5.72 -13.15
CA ALA A 444 -13.61 -6.55 -12.58
C ALA A 444 -13.95 -7.75 -13.48
N VAL A 445 -14.07 -7.54 -14.79
CA VAL A 445 -14.31 -8.62 -15.77
C VAL A 445 -13.10 -9.55 -15.89
N ARG A 446 -11.87 -8.99 -15.85
CA ARG A 446 -10.62 -9.78 -15.89
C ARG A 446 -10.46 -10.66 -14.66
N ALA A 447 -10.74 -10.14 -13.46
CA ALA A 447 -10.64 -10.87 -12.20
C ALA A 447 -11.56 -12.11 -12.20
N ALA A 448 -12.75 -12.01 -12.79
CA ALA A 448 -13.65 -13.16 -12.95
C ALA A 448 -13.06 -14.25 -13.86
N GLY A 449 -12.43 -13.86 -14.97
CA GLY A 449 -11.76 -14.80 -15.87
C GLY A 449 -10.55 -15.52 -15.23
N LEU A 450 -9.91 -14.90 -14.25
CA LEU A 450 -8.82 -15.51 -13.47
C LEU A 450 -9.35 -16.62 -12.55
N LEU A 451 -10.45 -16.37 -11.85
CA LEU A 451 -11.06 -17.30 -10.89
C LEU A 451 -11.66 -18.54 -11.56
N ASN A 452 -12.05 -18.44 -12.83
CA ASN A 452 -12.57 -19.56 -13.62
C ASN A 452 -11.49 -20.33 -14.41
N GLY A 453 -10.21 -20.23 -13.98
CA GLY A 453 -9.14 -21.10 -14.49
C GLY A 453 -8.35 -20.57 -15.68
N GLY A 454 -8.38 -19.26 -15.94
CA GLY A 454 -7.52 -18.63 -16.94
C GLY A 454 -6.14 -18.25 -16.39
N ALA A 455 -5.19 -19.21 -16.27
CA ALA A 455 -3.85 -18.93 -15.76
C ALA A 455 -3.02 -17.96 -16.62
N SER A 456 -3.29 -17.88 -17.94
CA SER A 456 -2.64 -16.93 -18.89
C SER A 456 -2.54 -15.51 -18.37
N ARG A 457 -3.62 -15.05 -17.72
CA ARG A 457 -3.78 -13.65 -17.33
C ARG A 457 -3.18 -13.34 -15.97
N MET A 458 -2.82 -14.37 -15.18
CA MET A 458 -2.07 -14.19 -13.92
C MET A 458 -0.62 -13.75 -14.20
N PHE A 459 -0.09 -14.13 -15.36
CA PHE A 459 1.27 -13.81 -15.84
C PHE A 459 1.28 -12.84 -17.03
N GLY A 460 0.09 -12.29 -17.37
CA GLY A 460 -0.09 -11.27 -18.38
C GLY A 460 0.63 -9.98 -18.00
N ARG A 461 1.10 -9.24 -19.01
CA ARG A 461 1.76 -7.94 -18.87
C ARG A 461 0.91 -7.04 -17.97
N ASN A 462 1.49 -6.44 -16.92
CA ASN A 462 0.83 -5.34 -16.21
C ASN A 462 0.39 -4.33 -17.28
N ASP A 463 -0.91 -4.02 -17.36
CA ASP A 463 -1.37 -2.99 -18.28
C ASP A 463 -0.56 -1.71 -18.00
N PRO A 464 0.09 -1.12 -19.02
CA PRO A 464 0.84 0.12 -18.84
C PRO A 464 -0.03 1.12 -18.10
N ASP A 465 0.54 1.86 -17.15
CA ASP A 465 -0.23 2.92 -16.54
C ASP A 465 -0.62 3.93 -17.63
N ILE A 466 -1.90 4.26 -17.69
CA ILE A 466 -2.49 5.17 -18.68
C ILE A 466 -1.82 6.54 -18.73
N ALA A 467 -1.21 6.96 -17.63
CA ALA A 467 -0.53 8.24 -17.53
C ALA A 467 1.00 8.12 -17.63
N ASP A 468 1.58 6.93 -17.76
CA ASP A 468 3.04 6.73 -17.72
C ASP A 468 3.78 7.53 -18.80
N GLU A 469 3.26 7.56 -20.02
CA GLU A 469 3.88 8.28 -21.13
C GLU A 469 3.85 9.78 -20.88
N MET A 470 2.70 10.30 -20.43
CA MET A 470 2.52 11.72 -20.17
C MET A 470 3.31 12.20 -18.94
N LEU A 471 3.42 11.36 -17.91
CA LEU A 471 4.28 11.62 -16.74
C LEU A 471 5.77 11.58 -17.11
N SER A 472 6.17 10.71 -18.02
CA SER A 472 7.53 10.72 -18.58
C SER A 472 7.81 12.02 -19.33
N LYS A 473 6.89 12.43 -20.21
CA LYS A 473 7.00 13.70 -20.93
C LYS A 473 7.07 14.91 -19.99
N ARG A 474 6.38 14.84 -18.84
CA ARG A 474 6.49 15.84 -17.78
C ARG A 474 7.88 15.88 -17.16
N GLY A 475 8.42 14.72 -16.78
CA GLY A 475 9.79 14.61 -16.27
C GLY A 475 10.83 15.13 -17.26
N ASP A 476 10.72 14.74 -18.53
CA ASP A 476 11.64 15.20 -19.58
C ASP A 476 11.56 16.72 -19.82
N MET A 477 10.37 17.31 -19.64
CA MET A 477 10.16 18.76 -19.71
C MET A 477 10.81 19.46 -18.52
N THR A 478 10.54 19.00 -17.29
CA THR A 478 11.08 19.61 -16.07
C THR A 478 12.60 19.48 -15.97
N ASP A 479 13.18 18.35 -16.40
CA ASP A 479 14.63 18.14 -16.45
C ASP A 479 15.32 19.15 -17.39
N LYS A 480 14.70 19.52 -18.52
CA LYS A 480 15.25 20.56 -19.40
C LYS A 480 15.33 21.92 -18.73
N TYR A 481 14.35 22.26 -17.89
CA TYR A 481 14.40 23.51 -17.11
C TYR A 481 15.46 23.45 -16.02
N ILE A 482 15.67 22.30 -15.37
CA ILE A 482 16.76 22.11 -14.40
C ILE A 482 18.13 22.32 -15.07
N GLU A 483 18.34 21.78 -16.27
CA GLU A 483 19.62 21.97 -16.98
C GLU A 483 19.84 23.44 -17.37
N ARG A 484 18.79 24.16 -17.77
CA ARG A 484 18.86 25.62 -18.02
C ARG A 484 19.13 26.41 -16.75
N LEU A 485 18.53 26.03 -15.62
CA LEU A 485 18.77 26.64 -14.32
C LEU A 485 20.24 26.48 -13.90
N LYS A 486 20.79 25.26 -14.02
CA LYS A 486 22.20 25.00 -13.70
C LYS A 486 23.16 25.84 -14.53
N ALA A 487 22.84 26.12 -15.80
CA ALA A 487 23.68 26.95 -16.66
C ALA A 487 23.79 28.41 -16.18
N LEU A 488 22.87 28.89 -15.33
CA LEU A 488 22.87 30.23 -14.75
C LEU A 488 23.56 30.29 -13.37
N LEU A 489 23.91 29.14 -12.79
CA LEU A 489 24.45 29.03 -11.43
C LEU A 489 25.92 28.60 -11.45
N THR A 490 26.65 28.98 -10.41
CA THR A 490 28.02 28.49 -10.19
C THR A 490 28.02 27.04 -9.71
N ALA A 491 29.16 26.34 -9.82
CA ALA A 491 29.29 24.96 -9.33
C ALA A 491 28.95 24.80 -7.83
N GLU A 492 29.30 25.79 -7.02
CA GLU A 492 28.99 25.83 -5.58
C GLU A 492 27.48 25.98 -5.35
N GLN A 493 26.82 26.87 -6.10
CA GLN A 493 25.37 27.06 -6.05
C GLN A 493 24.60 25.83 -6.56
N ILE A 494 25.09 25.16 -7.61
CA ILE A 494 24.51 23.91 -8.13
C ILE A 494 24.58 22.81 -7.06
N ALA A 495 25.67 22.75 -6.28
CA ALA A 495 25.82 21.76 -5.22
C ALA A 495 24.79 21.91 -4.08
N LEU A 496 24.21 23.10 -3.93
CA LEU A 496 23.16 23.45 -2.96
C LEU A 496 21.74 23.16 -3.45
N LEU A 497 21.55 22.82 -4.73
CA LEU A 497 20.24 22.44 -5.26
C LEU A 497 19.81 21.04 -4.78
N PRO A 498 18.50 20.77 -4.66
CA PRO A 498 17.99 19.45 -4.32
C PRO A 498 18.53 18.38 -5.27
N LYS A 499 19.14 17.35 -4.68
CA LYS A 499 19.70 16.20 -5.41
C LYS A 499 18.63 15.11 -5.51
N GLY A 500 18.44 14.58 -6.71
CA GLY A 500 17.49 13.50 -6.98
C GLY A 500 17.61 13.05 -8.43
N THR A 501 17.41 11.77 -8.70
CA THR A 501 17.41 11.24 -10.07
C THR A 501 16.10 11.63 -10.74
N GLY A 502 16.14 12.29 -11.91
CA GLY A 502 14.97 12.79 -12.68
C GLY A 502 13.91 11.74 -13.08
N ARG A 503 14.03 10.49 -12.61
CA ARG A 503 13.04 9.41 -12.77
C ARG A 503 12.11 9.23 -11.57
N ASP A 504 12.26 10.02 -10.50
CA ASP A 504 11.48 9.88 -9.27
C ASP A 504 10.12 10.62 -9.24
N ASP A 505 9.77 11.35 -10.31
CA ASP A 505 8.52 12.13 -10.44
C ASP A 505 7.24 11.27 -10.64
N GLY A 506 7.25 10.00 -10.22
CA GLY A 506 6.05 9.15 -10.11
C GLY A 506 6.14 7.71 -10.64
N ARG A 507 7.29 7.27 -11.21
CA ARG A 507 7.40 5.95 -11.87
C ARG A 507 7.86 4.79 -10.99
N ASN A 508 8.63 5.04 -9.93
CA ASN A 508 9.27 3.96 -9.15
C ASN A 508 9.02 4.02 -7.64
N GLN A 509 8.00 4.79 -7.22
CA GLN A 509 7.52 4.72 -5.86
C GLN A 509 6.65 3.45 -5.78
N GLY A 510 7.16 2.40 -5.11
CA GLY A 510 6.40 1.18 -4.82
C GLY A 510 5.06 1.47 -4.14
N PRO A 511 4.27 0.44 -3.79
CA PRO A 511 2.87 0.56 -3.32
C PRO A 511 2.65 1.45 -2.07
N PHE A 512 3.72 2.02 -1.49
CA PHE A 512 3.70 2.90 -0.33
C PHE A 512 4.07 4.37 -0.60
N GLY A 513 4.19 4.83 -1.87
CA GLY A 513 4.35 6.26 -2.22
C GLY A 513 5.52 6.98 -1.53
N SER A 514 5.70 8.29 -1.74
CA SER A 514 6.57 9.22 -0.99
C SER A 514 6.06 9.41 0.45
N TRP A 515 6.95 9.45 1.46
CA TRP A 515 6.57 9.48 2.88
C TRP A 515 6.84 10.87 3.48
N THR A 516 5.78 11.62 3.77
CA THR A 516 5.89 12.86 4.54
C THR A 516 6.24 12.52 5.99
N ILE A 517 7.30 13.13 6.53
CA ILE A 517 7.77 12.88 7.90
C ILE A 517 6.68 13.20 8.92
N ALA A 518 5.86 14.22 8.67
CA ALA A 518 4.74 14.61 9.52
C ALA A 518 3.68 13.51 9.69
N ASN A 519 3.53 12.64 8.69
CA ASN A 519 2.54 11.57 8.65
C ASN A 519 3.08 10.22 9.15
N MET A 520 4.35 10.18 9.55
CA MET A 520 4.95 8.96 10.11
C MET A 520 4.58 8.77 11.60
N PRO A 521 4.53 7.53 12.08
CA PRO A 521 4.50 7.23 13.52
C PRO A 521 5.62 7.99 14.24
N GLU A 522 5.33 8.52 15.43
CA GLU A 522 6.24 9.38 16.18
C GLU A 522 7.64 8.74 16.38
N GLU A 523 7.65 7.43 16.61
CA GLU A 523 8.83 6.56 16.72
C GLU A 523 9.76 6.63 15.50
N ASN A 524 9.21 6.87 14.30
CA ASN A 524 9.93 6.90 13.04
C ASN A 524 10.28 8.32 12.57
N ARG A 525 9.70 9.38 13.17
CA ARG A 525 9.92 10.77 12.72
C ARG A 525 11.35 11.23 12.95
N SER A 526 11.97 10.82 14.05
CA SER A 526 13.36 11.18 14.37
C SER A 526 14.34 10.57 13.37
N MET A 527 14.14 9.29 13.03
CA MET A 527 14.93 8.59 12.01
C MET A 527 14.68 9.15 10.61
N ALA A 528 13.42 9.48 10.29
CA ALA A 528 13.09 10.11 9.02
C ALA A 528 13.71 11.50 8.90
N LYS A 529 13.63 12.36 9.92
CA LYS A 529 14.36 13.65 9.96
C LYS A 529 15.87 13.49 9.82
N ALA A 530 16.44 12.39 10.31
CA ALA A 530 17.86 12.09 10.15
C ALA A 530 18.21 11.59 8.73
N ALA A 531 17.26 10.98 8.03
CA ALA A 531 17.42 10.52 6.65
C ALA A 531 17.10 11.61 5.61
N ASP A 532 16.30 12.61 5.98
CA ASP A 532 15.95 13.82 5.22
C ASP A 532 17.16 14.77 5.13
N LYS A 533 18.05 14.48 4.18
CA LYS A 533 19.31 15.22 4.00
C LYS A 533 19.08 16.55 3.32
N ASP A 534 18.06 16.65 2.48
CA ASP A 534 17.71 17.90 1.83
C ASP A 534 16.75 18.78 2.67
N GLY A 535 16.24 18.25 3.78
CA GLY A 535 15.46 18.97 4.79
C GLY A 535 14.05 19.34 4.32
N ASN A 536 13.54 18.65 3.31
CA ASN A 536 12.29 19.00 2.65
C ASN A 536 11.04 18.40 3.35
N GLY A 537 11.23 17.62 4.42
CA GLY A 537 10.14 17.00 5.19
C GLY A 537 9.54 15.75 4.55
N ILE A 538 10.16 15.23 3.48
CA ILE A 538 9.64 14.15 2.63
C ILE A 538 10.77 13.15 2.32
N ILE A 539 10.56 11.87 2.63
CA ILE A 539 11.58 10.83 2.40
C ILE A 539 11.44 10.20 1.02
N GLU A 540 12.38 10.53 0.12
CA GLU A 540 12.40 10.12 -1.29
C GLU A 540 13.75 9.47 -1.69
N GLY A 541 13.81 8.83 -2.85
CA GLY A 541 15.07 8.37 -3.48
C GLY A 541 16.08 7.66 -2.57
N ASP A 542 17.25 8.30 -2.37
CA ASP A 542 18.35 7.81 -1.51
C ASP A 542 18.05 7.90 -0.02
N GLU A 543 17.32 8.92 0.42
CA GLU A 543 16.91 9.12 1.82
C GLU A 543 15.99 7.99 2.27
N ARG A 544 15.13 7.52 1.36
CA ARG A 544 14.33 6.31 1.57
C ARG A 544 15.21 5.08 1.76
N ARG A 545 16.21 4.89 0.91
CA ARG A 545 17.12 3.73 1.00
C ARG A 545 17.89 3.75 2.33
N GLU A 546 18.26 4.93 2.80
CA GLU A 546 18.92 5.10 4.10
C GLU A 546 17.96 4.90 5.28
N LEU A 547 16.73 5.43 5.21
CA LEU A 547 15.71 5.20 6.22
C LEU A 547 15.40 3.71 6.38
N PHE A 548 15.21 2.97 5.28
CA PHE A 548 15.00 1.52 5.32
C PHE A 548 16.23 0.75 5.79
N ARG A 549 17.45 1.25 5.51
CA ARG A 549 18.68 0.67 6.04
C ARG A 549 18.79 0.87 7.55
N ALA A 550 18.35 2.02 8.06
CA ALA A 550 18.34 2.37 9.48
C ALA A 550 17.22 1.67 10.28
N MET A 551 16.05 1.42 9.66
CA MET A 551 14.93 0.68 10.26
C MET A 551 15.15 -0.84 10.33
N ARG A 552 16.22 -1.35 9.69
CA ARG A 552 16.55 -2.77 9.75
C ARG A 552 17.17 -3.08 11.12
N PRO A 553 16.65 -4.06 11.88
CA PRO A 553 17.21 -4.39 13.19
C PRO A 553 18.70 -4.72 13.08
N ALA A 554 19.51 -4.20 14.01
CA ALA A 554 20.96 -4.42 14.07
C ALA A 554 21.34 -5.91 14.13
N ASP A 555 20.41 -6.78 14.53
CA ASP A 555 20.60 -8.23 14.63
C ASP A 555 20.43 -9.00 13.31
N ALA A 556 20.13 -8.32 12.19
CA ALA A 556 20.22 -8.91 10.85
C ALA A 556 21.64 -8.77 10.24
N GLY A 557 22.66 -8.73 11.09
CA GLY A 557 24.07 -8.48 10.76
C GLY A 557 24.76 -9.63 10.04
N GLY A 558 24.70 -9.61 8.71
CA GLY A 558 25.75 -10.15 7.86
C GLY A 558 26.83 -9.08 7.63
N ASN A 559 27.86 -9.08 8.47
CA ASN A 559 29.05 -8.23 8.33
C ASN A 559 29.74 -8.50 6.98
N GLY A 560 29.88 -7.48 6.13
CA GLY A 560 30.57 -7.63 4.85
C GLY A 560 30.66 -6.35 4.02
N GLY A 561 31.58 -5.46 4.39
CA GLY A 561 32.37 -4.57 3.50
C GLY A 561 31.63 -3.50 2.66
N GLY A 562 32.09 -2.27 2.53
CA GLY A 562 33.34 -1.68 2.93
C GLY A 562 33.24 -0.17 2.77
N ASN A 563 33.73 0.52 3.79
CA ASN A 563 34.03 1.93 3.78
C ASN A 563 35.35 2.09 3.02
N GLY A 564 35.32 2.72 1.84
CA GLY A 564 36.50 3.02 1.04
C GLY A 564 36.60 4.53 0.86
N GLY A 565 37.07 5.19 1.92
CA GLY A 565 37.37 6.62 1.92
C GLY A 565 38.65 6.92 1.16
N ASP A 566 38.54 7.94 0.32
CA ASP A 566 39.57 8.73 -0.31
C ASP A 566 40.50 9.37 0.74
N GLN A 567 41.83 9.19 0.60
CA GLN A 567 42.89 10.16 0.90
C GLN A 567 44.28 9.50 0.84
N GLY A 568 45.23 10.20 0.20
CA GLY A 568 46.59 10.28 0.73
C GLY A 568 47.71 9.82 -0.19
N ALA A 569 48.12 10.70 -1.10
CA ALA A 569 49.44 10.71 -1.70
C ALA A 569 50.54 10.86 -0.62
N GLY A 570 51.68 10.19 -0.79
CA GLY A 570 52.85 10.36 0.07
C GLY A 570 53.92 9.33 -0.19
N GLY A 571 55.05 9.75 -0.77
CA GLY A 571 56.10 8.85 -1.22
C GLY A 571 57.14 8.47 -0.16
N ARG A 572 58.14 7.74 -0.68
CA ARG A 572 59.51 7.50 -0.19
C ARG A 572 59.81 6.11 0.44
N GLN A 573 60.47 5.30 -0.39
CA GLN A 573 61.92 5.02 -0.32
C GLN A 573 62.50 4.17 0.85
N ARG A 574 63.20 3.10 0.43
CA ARG A 574 64.25 2.29 1.13
C ARG A 574 63.77 1.46 2.34
N GLY A 575 64.15 0.19 2.50
CA GLY A 575 65.02 -0.67 1.72
C GLY A 575 65.33 -1.98 2.48
N THR A 576 66.04 -2.86 1.76
CA THR A 576 67.03 -3.86 2.23
C THR A 576 66.62 -5.14 2.98
N GLN A 577 67.27 -6.21 2.49
CA GLN A 577 67.68 -7.48 3.14
C GLN A 577 66.59 -8.55 3.24
N GLY A 578 66.68 -9.67 2.51
CA GLY A 578 67.71 -10.73 2.52
C GLY A 578 67.00 -11.97 3.09
N ASP A 579 67.07 -13.22 2.63
CA ASP A 579 68.00 -13.98 1.81
C ASP A 579 67.25 -15.23 1.28
N ASN A 580 67.92 -15.90 0.33
CA ASN A 580 68.12 -17.35 0.28
C ASN A 580 67.47 -18.16 -0.86
N GLN A 581 68.31 -18.41 -1.88
CA GLN A 581 68.68 -19.70 -2.50
C GLN A 581 67.56 -20.69 -2.83
N GLY A 582 67.45 -21.30 -4.01
CA GLY A 582 68.35 -21.57 -5.14
C GLY A 582 67.71 -22.79 -5.83
N ALA A 583 67.48 -22.79 -7.14
CA ALA A 583 68.34 -23.39 -8.16
C ALA A 583 67.49 -24.30 -9.06
N ALA A 584 67.50 -24.02 -10.37
CA ALA A 584 67.61 -24.95 -11.50
C ALA A 584 66.80 -24.45 -12.71
N ALA A 585 67.49 -23.78 -13.63
CA ALA A 585 67.19 -23.74 -15.06
C ALA A 585 67.91 -24.95 -15.72
N PRO A 586 67.97 -25.12 -17.07
CA PRO A 586 67.33 -24.33 -18.15
C PRO A 586 66.70 -25.22 -19.24
N THR A 587 65.96 -24.63 -20.18
CA THR A 587 66.20 -24.58 -21.65
C THR A 587 64.83 -24.82 -22.30
N ASN A 588 64.42 -24.31 -23.47
CA ASN A 588 64.91 -23.40 -24.49
C ASN A 588 63.76 -23.28 -25.52
N THR A 589 63.77 -22.22 -26.36
CA THR A 589 62.97 -21.98 -27.58
C THR A 589 61.44 -21.92 -27.41
N GLY A 590 60.73 -20.84 -27.75
CA GLY A 590 60.80 -20.08 -29.00
C GLY A 590 59.67 -20.57 -29.91
N GLY A 591 58.55 -19.84 -29.95
CA GLY A 591 57.34 -20.15 -30.72
C GLY A 591 56.11 -19.49 -30.13
#